data_AF-A0AAV5Z1S6-F1
#
_entry.id   AF-A0AAV5Z1S6-F1
#
_cell.length_a   1.000
_cell.length_b   1.000
_cell.length_c   1.000
_cell.angle_alpha   90.00
_cell.angle_beta   90.00
_cell.angle_gamma   90.00
#
_symmetry.space_group_name_H-M   'P 1'
#
loop_
_entity.id
_entity.type
_entity.pdbx_description
1 polymer ?
#
loop_
_entity_poly.entity_id
_entity_poly.type
_entity_poly.pdbx_seq_one_letter_code
_entity_poly.pdbx_strand_id
1 'polypeptide(L)'
;MKASTIVATVVGIAAGAYSGIHLLIPLALAGLFWWVARKLLPHRPPEFVGAAAVQAGHLLWIAVGLIVIRALTVDLVDIAILLIGVVWLLARPGLAPVIVLTVYQSLALLISLVAFLNLPVGHNLHRVLLVHLLWRVLALILMWRAHRRTTDLPEAAAY
;
A
#
# COMPACT_ATOMS: atom_id res chain seq x y z
N MET A 1 -11.80 15.88 19.25
CA MET A 1 -10.91 15.06 18.39
C MET A 1 -10.53 13.81 19.16
N LYS A 2 -10.53 12.62 18.53
CA LYS A 2 -10.10 11.38 19.20
C LYS A 2 -8.56 11.39 19.31
N ALA A 3 -8.00 10.83 20.40
CA ALA A 3 -6.55 10.75 20.60
C ALA A 3 -5.83 10.09 19.41
N SER A 4 -6.45 9.07 18.81
CA SER A 4 -5.95 8.40 17.60
C SER A 4 -5.79 9.33 16.40
N THR A 5 -6.67 10.33 16.24
CA THR A 5 -6.55 11.33 15.17
C THR A 5 -5.33 12.21 15.38
N ILE A 6 -5.08 12.65 16.61
CA ILE A 6 -3.90 13.47 16.95
C ILE A 6 -2.62 12.70 16.65
N VAL A 7 -2.54 11.44 17.11
CA VAL A 7 -1.39 10.57 16.87
C VAL A 7 -1.15 10.38 15.37
N ALA A 8 -2.20 10.06 14.60
CA ALA A 8 -2.08 9.90 13.15
C ALA A 8 -1.60 11.17 12.44
N THR A 9 -2.10 12.34 12.84
CA THR A 9 -1.66 13.63 12.28
C THR A 9 -0.20 13.91 12.60
N VAL A 10 0.23 13.73 13.85
CA VAL A 10 1.63 13.96 14.25
C VAL A 10 2.58 13.01 13.51
N VAL A 11 2.24 11.73 13.43
CA VAL A 11 3.03 10.73 12.68
C VAL A 11 3.08 11.08 11.19
N GLY A 12 1.96 11.50 10.60
CA GLY A 12 1.89 11.91 9.20
C GLY A 12 2.76 13.12 8.89
N ILE A 13 2.74 14.14 9.76
CA ILE A 13 3.60 15.33 9.62
C ILE A 13 5.08 14.95 9.74
N ALA A 14 5.44 14.15 10.76
CA ALA A 14 6.82 13.71 10.96
C ALA A 14 7.35 12.88 9.79
N ALA A 15 6.57 11.91 9.31
CA ALA A 15 6.91 11.10 8.13
C ALA A 15 7.01 11.94 6.86
N GLY A 16 6.10 12.90 6.67
CA GLY A 16 6.11 13.81 5.53
C GLY A 16 7.33 14.73 5.53
N ALA A 17 7.66 15.33 6.67
CA ALA A 17 8.84 16.18 6.83
C ALA A 17 10.15 15.41 6.58
N TYR A 18 10.20 14.14 6.99
CA TYR A 18 11.39 13.31 6.85
C TYR A 18 11.57 12.74 5.43
N SER A 19 10.51 12.18 4.84
CA SER A 19 10.57 11.49 3.55
C SER A 19 10.37 12.42 2.35
N GLY A 20 9.80 13.61 2.55
CA GLY A 20 9.62 14.63 1.51
C GLY A 20 8.93 14.09 0.25
N ILE A 21 9.55 14.32 -0.90
CA ILE A 21 9.01 13.91 -2.21
C ILE A 21 8.81 12.40 -2.33
N HIS A 22 9.59 11.58 -1.62
CA HIS A 22 9.45 10.13 -1.66
C HIS A 22 8.09 9.65 -1.15
N LEU A 23 7.46 10.38 -0.23
CA LEU A 23 6.12 10.05 0.26
C LEU A 23 5.02 10.61 -0.66
N LEU A 24 5.26 11.79 -1.26
CA LEU A 24 4.26 12.47 -2.09
C LEU A 24 3.96 11.71 -3.39
N ILE A 25 5.00 11.15 -4.04
CA ILE A 25 4.85 10.43 -5.32
C ILE A 25 3.88 9.23 -5.19
N PRO A 26 4.12 8.23 -4.30
CA PRO A 26 3.21 7.11 -4.20
C PRO A 26 1.81 7.54 -3.74
N LEU A 27 1.70 8.59 -2.92
CA LEU A 27 0.41 9.12 -2.46
C LEU A 27 -0.42 9.67 -3.64
N ALA A 28 0.21 10.47 -4.50
CA ALA A 28 -0.43 10.99 -5.71
C ALA A 28 -0.82 9.85 -6.66
N LEU A 29 0.05 8.85 -6.83
CA LEU A 29 -0.22 7.68 -7.68
C LEU A 29 -1.38 6.83 -7.14
N ALA A 30 -1.47 6.63 -5.82
CA ALA A 30 -2.61 5.94 -5.22
C ALA A 30 -3.91 6.73 -5.36
N GLY A 31 -3.87 8.05 -5.17
CA GLY A 31 -5.04 8.92 -5.38
C GLY A 31 -5.55 8.87 -6.82
N LEU A 32 -4.63 8.94 -7.79
CA LEU A 32 -4.95 8.79 -9.21
C LEU A 32 -5.55 7.42 -9.51
N PHE A 33 -4.91 6.34 -9.04
CA PHE A 33 -5.42 4.98 -9.25
C PHE A 33 -6.79 4.78 -8.63
N TRP A 34 -7.00 5.27 -7.39
CA TRP A 34 -8.30 5.22 -6.73
C TRP A 34 -9.36 5.93 -7.57
N TRP A 35 -9.09 7.15 -8.06
CA TRP A 35 -10.02 7.91 -8.89
C TRP A 35 -10.37 7.17 -10.18
N VAL A 36 -9.37 6.63 -10.90
CA VAL A 36 -9.58 5.82 -12.11
C VAL A 36 -10.41 4.58 -11.80
N ALA A 37 -10.04 3.83 -10.76
CA ALA A 37 -10.73 2.59 -10.39
C ALA A 37 -12.18 2.86 -9.96
N ARG A 38 -12.46 3.95 -9.24
CA ARG A 38 -13.84 4.34 -8.87
C ARG A 38 -14.69 4.71 -10.09
N LYS A 39 -14.09 5.25 -11.15
CA LYS A 39 -14.79 5.54 -12.41
C LYS A 39 -15.03 4.28 -13.26
N LEU A 40 -14.02 3.43 -13.39
CA LEU A 40 -14.09 2.25 -14.28
C LEU A 40 -14.82 1.06 -13.63
N LEU A 41 -14.81 0.97 -12.30
CA LEU A 41 -15.35 -0.17 -11.55
C LEU A 41 -16.34 0.29 -10.46
N PRO A 42 -17.44 0.99 -10.84
CA PRO A 42 -18.35 1.60 -9.85
C PRO A 42 -19.04 0.58 -8.93
N HIS A 43 -19.23 -0.65 -9.41
CA HIS A 43 -19.85 -1.75 -8.66
C HIS A 43 -18.93 -2.41 -7.62
N ARG A 44 -17.63 -2.07 -7.61
CA ARG A 44 -16.69 -2.69 -6.66
C ARG A 44 -16.77 -2.02 -5.29
N PRO A 45 -16.68 -2.80 -4.18
CA PRO A 45 -16.71 -2.25 -2.84
C PRO A 45 -15.63 -1.18 -2.66
N PRO A 46 -15.98 0.03 -2.19
CA PRO A 46 -15.04 1.15 -2.12
C PRO A 46 -13.82 0.85 -1.24
N GLU A 47 -13.98 0.00 -0.23
CA GLU A 47 -12.89 -0.41 0.65
C GLU A 47 -11.82 -1.23 -0.09
N PHE A 48 -12.23 -2.20 -0.91
CA PHE A 48 -11.30 -3.00 -1.72
C PHE A 48 -10.63 -2.13 -2.79
N VAL A 49 -11.35 -1.17 -3.37
CA VAL A 49 -10.75 -0.19 -4.30
C VAL A 49 -9.71 0.66 -3.58
N GLY A 50 -9.97 1.10 -2.35
CA GLY A 50 -8.99 1.81 -1.52
C GLY A 50 -7.74 0.99 -1.21
N ALA A 51 -7.91 -0.26 -0.80
CA ALA A 51 -6.80 -1.18 -0.51
C ALA A 51 -5.96 -1.48 -1.76
N ALA A 52 -6.61 -1.67 -2.91
CA ALA A 52 -5.94 -1.85 -4.20
C ALA A 52 -5.19 -0.60 -4.64
N ALA A 53 -5.78 0.58 -4.44
CA ALA A 53 -5.18 1.85 -4.82
C ALA A 53 -3.89 2.15 -4.06
N VAL A 54 -3.84 1.85 -2.76
CA VAL A 54 -2.61 1.98 -1.98
C VAL A 54 -1.52 1.05 -2.52
N GLN A 55 -1.85 -0.21 -2.80
CA GLN A 55 -0.85 -1.14 -3.33
C GLN A 55 -0.40 -0.77 -4.75
N ALA A 56 -1.31 -0.29 -5.59
CA ALA A 56 -0.99 0.18 -6.94
C ALA A 56 -0.10 1.44 -6.92
N GLY A 57 -0.38 2.41 -6.04
CA GLY A 57 0.46 3.59 -5.88
C GLY A 57 1.88 3.24 -5.44
N HIS A 58 2.02 2.29 -4.52
CA HIS A 58 3.31 1.74 -4.09
C HIS A 58 4.05 1.05 -5.24
N LEU A 59 3.37 0.14 -5.94
CA LEU A 59 3.89 -0.60 -7.09
C LEU A 59 4.40 0.34 -8.20
N LEU A 60 3.60 1.34 -8.57
CA LEU A 60 3.96 2.30 -9.60
C LEU A 60 5.19 3.13 -9.19
N TRP A 61 5.26 3.53 -7.92
CA TRP A 61 6.43 4.26 -7.42
C TRP A 61 7.70 3.41 -7.45
N ILE A 62 7.62 2.13 -7.05
CA ILE A 62 8.74 1.16 -7.17
C ILE A 62 9.19 1.05 -8.62
N ALA A 63 8.25 0.76 -9.53
CA ALA A 63 8.55 0.58 -10.95
C ALA A 63 9.21 1.82 -11.57
N VAL A 64 8.66 3.02 -11.30
CA VAL A 64 9.23 4.28 -11.78
C VAL A 64 10.63 4.50 -11.23
N GLY A 65 10.84 4.28 -9.93
CA GLY A 65 12.15 4.41 -9.30
C GLY A 65 13.19 3.51 -9.96
N LEU A 66 12.86 2.24 -10.17
CA LEU A 66 13.75 1.25 -10.79
C LEU A 66 14.04 1.53 -12.26
N ILE A 67 13.06 2.05 -13.01
CA ILE A 67 13.28 2.49 -14.40
C ILE A 67 14.28 3.66 -14.43
N VAL A 68 14.10 4.66 -13.55
CA VAL A 68 14.97 5.84 -13.49
C VAL A 68 16.42 5.45 -13.19
N ILE A 69 16.64 4.50 -12.27
CA ILE A 69 17.99 4.01 -11.93
C ILE A 69 18.47 2.85 -12.82
N ARG A 70 17.69 2.45 -13.84
CA ARG A 70 17.98 1.35 -14.77
C ARG A 70 18.23 0.00 -14.07
N ALA A 71 17.49 -0.28 -13.00
CA ALA A 71 17.61 -1.49 -12.18
C ALA A 71 16.34 -2.33 -12.13
N LEU A 72 15.51 -2.29 -13.18
CA LEU A 72 14.19 -2.96 -13.21
C LEU A 72 14.26 -4.47 -12.93
N THR A 73 15.38 -5.11 -13.24
CA THR A 73 15.59 -6.55 -13.01
C THR A 73 15.77 -6.92 -11.54
N VAL A 74 16.11 -5.96 -10.67
CA VAL A 74 16.39 -6.22 -9.24
C VAL A 74 15.13 -6.63 -8.49
N ASP A 75 13.98 -6.03 -8.82
CA ASP A 75 12.71 -6.25 -8.10
C ASP A 75 11.59 -6.73 -9.04
N LEU A 76 11.94 -7.35 -10.17
CA LEU A 76 10.95 -7.81 -11.15
C LEU A 76 9.93 -8.77 -10.52
N VAL A 77 10.38 -9.60 -9.58
CA VAL A 77 9.52 -10.54 -8.83
C VAL A 77 8.55 -9.78 -7.90
N ASP A 78 9.00 -8.74 -7.20
CA ASP A 78 8.13 -7.93 -6.32
C ASP A 78 7.07 -7.17 -7.12
N ILE A 79 7.48 -6.57 -8.25
CA ILE A 79 6.57 -5.92 -9.19
C ILE A 79 5.52 -6.91 -9.70
N ALA A 80 5.94 -8.11 -10.13
CA ALA A 80 5.02 -9.12 -10.67
C ALA A 80 4.01 -9.59 -9.62
N ILE A 81 4.46 -9.90 -8.40
CA ILE A 81 3.58 -10.38 -7.33
C ILE A 81 2.58 -9.29 -6.93
N LEU A 82 3.04 -8.05 -6.74
CA LEU A 82 2.16 -6.93 -6.41
C LEU A 82 1.15 -6.65 -7.53
N LEU A 83 1.58 -6.67 -8.79
CA LEU A 83 0.69 -6.47 -9.93
C LEU A 83 -0.41 -7.53 -9.98
N ILE A 84 -0.03 -8.82 -9.90
CA ILE A 84 -0.97 -9.94 -9.90
C ILE A 84 -1.92 -9.83 -8.70
N GLY A 85 -1.39 -9.53 -7.51
CA GLY A 85 -2.20 -9.41 -6.31
C GLY A 85 -3.20 -8.25 -6.36
N VAL A 86 -2.79 -7.07 -6.86
CA VAL A 86 -3.69 -5.92 -7.04
C VAL A 86 -4.80 -6.23 -8.04
N VAL A 87 -4.45 -6.80 -9.19
CA VAL A 87 -5.43 -7.22 -10.21
C VAL A 87 -6.39 -8.25 -9.64
N TRP A 88 -5.88 -9.25 -8.90
CA TRP A 88 -6.70 -10.27 -8.26
C TRP A 88 -7.64 -9.67 -7.22
N LEU A 89 -7.15 -8.78 -6.36
CA LEU A 89 -7.94 -8.10 -5.32
C LEU A 89 -9.11 -7.31 -5.92
N LEU A 90 -8.92 -6.68 -7.09
CA LEU A 90 -9.97 -5.95 -7.79
C LEU A 90 -10.92 -6.86 -8.58
N ALA A 91 -10.40 -7.89 -9.23
CA ALA A 91 -11.20 -8.79 -10.07
C ALA A 91 -12.09 -9.71 -9.24
N ARG A 92 -11.56 -10.24 -8.13
CA ARG A 92 -12.23 -11.18 -7.22
C ARG A 92 -11.97 -10.77 -5.75
N PRO A 93 -12.60 -9.69 -5.26
CA PRO A 93 -12.45 -9.27 -3.88
C PRO A 93 -12.91 -10.38 -2.94
N GLY A 94 -12.09 -10.70 -1.94
CA GLY A 94 -12.35 -11.79 -1.01
C GLY A 94 -11.16 -12.10 -0.12
N LEU A 95 -11.29 -13.13 0.72
CA LEU A 95 -10.27 -13.51 1.69
C LEU A 95 -8.98 -14.04 1.04
N ALA A 96 -9.10 -14.81 -0.05
CA ALA A 96 -7.95 -15.42 -0.73
C ALA A 96 -6.87 -14.40 -1.18
N PRO A 97 -7.19 -13.36 -1.98
CA PRO A 97 -6.18 -12.36 -2.35
C PRO A 97 -5.66 -11.58 -1.14
N VAL A 98 -6.50 -11.35 -0.10
CA VAL A 98 -6.08 -10.69 1.13
C VAL A 98 -5.02 -11.51 1.87
N ILE A 99 -5.21 -12.82 2.02
CA ILE A 99 -4.23 -13.70 2.68
C ILE A 99 -2.91 -13.73 1.89
N VAL A 100 -2.98 -13.96 0.58
CA VAL A 100 -1.78 -14.05 -0.27
C VAL A 100 -0.97 -12.76 -0.22
N LEU A 101 -1.63 -11.61 -0.41
CA LEU A 101 -0.97 -10.31 -0.30
C LEU A 101 -0.50 -10.04 1.13
N THR A 102 -1.21 -10.49 2.16
CA THR A 102 -0.77 -10.33 3.56
C THR A 102 0.54 -11.06 3.81
N VAL A 103 0.65 -12.32 3.43
CA VAL A 103 1.89 -13.11 3.58
C VAL A 103 3.04 -12.41 2.86
N TYR A 104 2.79 -12.02 1.61
CA TYR A 104 3.80 -11.34 0.78
C TYR A 104 4.26 -10.01 1.38
N GLN A 105 3.31 -9.12 1.68
CA GLN A 105 3.58 -7.79 2.23
C GLN A 105 4.27 -7.87 3.60
N SER A 106 3.93 -8.88 4.41
CA SER A 106 4.57 -9.09 5.72
C SER A 106 6.03 -9.52 5.56
N LEU A 107 6.32 -10.47 4.67
CA LEU A 107 7.69 -10.91 4.41
C LEU A 107 8.54 -9.74 3.88
N ALA A 108 8.02 -9.01 2.90
CA ALA A 108 8.75 -7.91 2.30
C ALA A 108 8.87 -6.69 3.26
N LEU A 109 7.91 -6.50 4.18
CA LEU A 109 8.01 -5.56 5.29
C LEU A 109 9.18 -5.91 6.21
N LEU A 110 9.34 -7.19 6.60
CA LEU A 110 10.45 -7.64 7.44
C LEU A 110 11.80 -7.43 6.76
N ILE A 111 11.93 -7.79 5.47
CA ILE A 111 13.16 -7.58 4.71
C ILE A 111 13.49 -6.08 4.61
N SER A 112 12.50 -5.25 4.29
CA SER A 112 12.66 -3.79 4.23
C SER A 112 13.04 -3.18 5.58
N LEU A 113 12.52 -3.74 6.68
CA LEU A 113 12.80 -3.28 8.03
C LEU A 113 14.24 -3.57 8.42
N VAL A 114 14.74 -4.77 8.12
CA VAL A 114 16.15 -5.12 8.35
C VAL A 114 17.07 -4.19 7.54
N ALA A 115 16.77 -3.96 6.25
CA ALA A 115 17.54 -3.03 5.43
C ALA A 115 17.51 -1.59 5.99
N PHE A 116 16.35 -1.14 6.46
CA PHE A 116 16.15 0.20 7.03
C PHE A 116 17.02 0.40 8.27
N LEU A 117 17.03 -0.56 9.19
CA LEU A 117 17.80 -0.49 10.44
C LEU A 117 19.32 -0.50 10.23
N ASN A 118 19.79 -1.01 9.08
CA ASN A 118 21.21 -1.07 8.73
C ASN A 118 21.71 0.17 7.97
N LEU A 119 20.84 1.12 7.65
CA LEU A 119 21.21 2.34 6.91
C LEU A 119 21.33 3.56 7.83
N PRO A 120 22.29 4.47 7.56
CA PRO A 120 22.41 5.70 8.34
C PRO A 120 21.15 6.57 8.27
N VAL A 121 20.72 7.09 9.42
CA VAL A 121 19.60 8.02 9.50
C VAL A 121 19.91 9.27 8.66
N GLY A 122 18.97 9.61 7.78
CA GLY A 122 19.06 10.78 6.90
C GLY A 122 19.55 10.45 5.50
N HIS A 123 20.11 9.25 5.29
CA HIS A 123 20.49 8.76 3.98
C HIS A 123 19.25 8.62 3.06
N ASN A 124 19.40 8.88 1.76
CA ASN A 124 18.28 8.83 0.81
C ASN A 124 17.60 7.44 0.78
N LEU A 125 18.39 6.35 0.80
CA LEU A 125 17.84 4.99 0.88
C LEU A 125 17.06 4.74 2.18
N HIS A 126 17.50 5.31 3.30
CA HIS A 126 16.79 5.19 4.58
C HIS A 126 15.42 5.89 4.50
N ARG A 127 15.34 7.08 3.88
CA ARG A 127 14.07 7.80 3.65
C ARG A 127 13.12 7.03 2.71
N VAL A 128 13.67 6.44 1.65
CA VAL A 128 12.92 5.59 0.71
C VAL A 128 12.36 4.38 1.43
N LEU A 129 13.19 3.64 2.17
CA LEU A 129 12.75 2.46 2.92
C LEU A 129 11.69 2.79 3.97
N LEU A 130 11.77 3.95 4.64
CA LEU A 130 10.68 4.38 5.53
C LEU A 130 9.34 4.43 4.78
N VAL A 131 9.33 4.99 3.57
CA VAL A 131 8.12 5.02 2.74
C VAL A 131 7.67 3.61 2.38
N HIS A 132 8.57 2.69 2.00
CA HIS A 132 8.19 1.29 1.78
C HIS A 132 7.53 0.67 3.03
N LEU A 133 8.10 0.86 4.22
CA LEU A 133 7.53 0.35 5.47
C LEU A 133 6.12 0.90 5.72
N LEU A 134 5.95 2.21 5.61
CA LEU A 134 4.67 2.87 5.83
C LEU A 134 3.60 2.38 4.84
N TRP A 135 3.96 2.24 3.57
CA TRP A 135 3.04 1.77 2.53
C TRP A 135 2.64 0.31 2.70
N ARG A 136 3.59 -0.57 3.08
CA ARG A 136 3.30 -1.97 3.37
C ARG A 136 2.38 -2.12 4.59
N VAL A 137 2.63 -1.38 5.66
CA VAL A 137 1.75 -1.35 6.85
C VAL A 137 0.35 -0.83 6.48
N LEU A 138 0.27 0.26 5.72
CA LEU A 138 -1.01 0.82 5.28
C LEU A 138 -1.79 -0.16 4.40
N ALA A 139 -1.11 -0.84 3.46
CA ALA A 139 -1.72 -1.86 2.62
C ALA A 139 -2.31 -3.00 3.45
N LEU A 140 -1.56 -3.53 4.43
CA LEU A 140 -2.02 -4.57 5.35
C LEU A 140 -3.29 -4.14 6.10
N ILE A 141 -3.27 -2.94 6.70
CA ILE A 141 -4.40 -2.40 7.45
C ILE A 141 -5.63 -2.26 6.55
N LEU A 142 -5.47 -1.69 5.35
CA LEU A 142 -6.59 -1.44 4.45
C LEU A 142 -7.19 -2.73 3.87
N MET A 143 -6.35 -3.72 3.52
CA MET A 143 -6.84 -5.02 3.04
C MET A 143 -7.71 -5.71 4.09
N TRP A 144 -7.23 -5.78 5.34
CA TRP A 144 -7.98 -6.42 6.42
C TRP A 144 -9.23 -5.64 6.82
N ARG A 145 -9.15 -4.30 6.82
CA ARG A 145 -10.33 -3.45 7.03
C ARG A 145 -11.37 -3.64 5.92
N ALA A 146 -10.93 -3.75 4.67
CA ALA A 146 -11.83 -4.00 3.54
C ALA A 146 -12.54 -5.34 3.70
N HIS A 147 -11.78 -6.41 4.02
CA HIS A 147 -12.35 -7.72 4.24
C HIS A 147 -13.42 -7.72 5.35
N ARG A 148 -13.08 -7.23 6.56
CA ARG A 148 -14.01 -7.19 7.70
C ARG A 148 -15.29 -6.43 7.38
N ARG A 149 -15.17 -5.23 6.80
CA ARG A 149 -16.35 -4.43 6.44
C ARG A 149 -17.26 -5.11 5.43
N THR A 150 -16.70 -5.89 4.50
CA THR A 150 -17.51 -6.63 3.54
C THR A 150 -18.12 -7.92 4.09
N THR A 151 -17.53 -8.52 5.12
CA THR A 151 -18.09 -9.70 5.79
C THR A 151 -19.16 -9.36 6.84
N ASP A 152 -19.14 -8.14 7.37
CA ASP A 152 -20.14 -7.68 8.35
C ASP A 152 -21.47 -7.24 7.67
N LEU A 153 -21.47 -7.03 6.34
CA LEU A 153 -22.65 -6.60 5.57
C LEU A 153 -23.67 -7.74 5.28
N PRO A 154 -23.26 -8.99 5.00
CA PRO A 154 -24.19 -10.12 4.85
C PRO A 154 -25.10 -10.37 6.06
N GLU A 155 -24.63 -10.16 7.29
CA GLU A 155 -25.45 -10.39 8.50
C GLU A 155 -26.53 -9.31 8.70
N ALA A 156 -26.34 -8.11 8.15
CA ALA A 156 -27.32 -7.02 8.21
C ALA A 156 -28.38 -7.06 7.09
N ALA A 157 -28.16 -7.85 6.04
CA ALA A 157 -29.11 -8.04 4.94
C ALA A 157 -30.01 -9.29 5.12
N ALA A 158 -29.85 -10.01 6.24
CA ALA A 158 -30.65 -11.17 6.63
C ALA A 158 -31.76 -10.85 7.66
N TYR A 159 -31.97 -9.55 7.96
CA TYR A 159 -33.09 -9.01 8.75
C TYR A 159 -33.80 -7.91 7.98
#